data_AF-A0AAV6DGG5-F1
#
_entry.id   AF-A0AAV6DGG5-F1
#
_cell.length_a   1.000
_cell.length_b   1.000
_cell.length_c   1.000
_cell.angle_alpha   90.00
_cell.angle_beta   90.00
_cell.angle_gamma   90.00
#
_symmetry.space_group_name_H-M   'P 1'
#
loop_
_entity.id
_entity.type
_entity.pdbx_description
1 polymer ?
#
loop_
_entity_poly.entity_id
_entity_poly.type
_entity_poly.pdbx_seq_one_letter_code
_entity_poly.pdbx_strand_id
1 'polypeptide(L)'
;MRARRTHRGGEHTPRTGTAFRDVRVPFWAEVRRLVERAAVVFSPLGTIGWDLGVTEAGPALIEGYVWWDPPNDLASAPAPHREEASMRSLLQSLERQVRALRSS
;
A
#
# COMPACT_ATOMS: atom_id res chain seq x y z
N MET A 1 -3.34 -33.40 4.02
CA MET A 1 -2.99 -32.57 2.85
C MET A 1 -3.90 -31.34 2.83
N ARG A 2 -3.39 -30.12 3.05
CA ARG A 2 -4.16 -28.88 2.82
C ARG A 2 -3.86 -28.40 1.41
N ALA A 3 -4.88 -28.26 0.59
CA ALA A 3 -4.75 -27.73 -0.77
C ALA A 3 -4.20 -26.30 -0.72
N ARG A 4 -3.19 -26.00 -1.54
CA ARG A 4 -2.76 -24.62 -1.79
C ARG A 4 -3.96 -23.88 -2.41
N ARG A 5 -4.47 -22.86 -1.72
CA ARG A 5 -5.35 -21.85 -2.32
C ARG A 5 -4.50 -21.09 -3.33
N THR A 6 -4.60 -21.42 -4.60
CA THR A 6 -4.14 -20.54 -5.66
C THR A 6 -5.13 -19.39 -5.74
N HIS A 7 -4.71 -18.18 -5.35
CA HIS A 7 -5.50 -16.98 -5.56
C HIS A 7 -5.46 -16.69 -7.06
N ARG A 8 -6.41 -17.21 -7.84
CA ARG A 8 -6.64 -16.66 -9.18
C ARG A 8 -7.15 -15.24 -8.98
N GLY A 9 -6.31 -14.25 -9.28
CA GLY A 9 -6.75 -12.86 -9.34
C GLY A 9 -7.97 -12.78 -10.26
N GLY A 10 -9.05 -12.18 -9.78
CA GLY A 10 -10.24 -11.96 -10.61
C GLY A 10 -9.89 -11.00 -11.74
N GLU A 11 -10.39 -11.25 -12.95
CA GLU A 11 -10.27 -10.30 -14.07
C GLU A 11 -11.35 -9.21 -14.02
N HIS A 12 -12.31 -9.36 -13.09
CA HIS A 12 -13.48 -8.51 -12.95
C HIS A 12 -13.67 -8.07 -11.50
N THR A 13 -14.22 -6.89 -11.32
CA THR A 13 -14.66 -6.39 -10.01
C THR A 13 -15.76 -7.31 -9.44
N PRO A 14 -15.69 -7.74 -8.17
CA PRO A 14 -16.66 -8.68 -7.62
C PRO A 14 -18.10 -8.17 -7.61
N ARG A 15 -18.29 -6.86 -7.44
CA ARG A 15 -19.62 -6.25 -7.26
C ARG A 15 -20.34 -5.96 -8.57
N THR A 16 -19.63 -5.43 -9.57
CA THR A 16 -20.26 -4.99 -10.82
C THR A 16 -19.92 -5.89 -11.99
N GLY A 17 -19.01 -6.86 -11.82
CA GLY A 17 -18.53 -7.71 -12.91
C GLY A 17 -17.80 -6.92 -14.00
N THR A 18 -17.39 -5.67 -13.74
CA THR A 18 -16.65 -4.85 -14.70
C THR A 18 -15.25 -5.42 -14.87
N ALA A 19 -14.82 -5.67 -16.10
CA ALA A 19 -13.47 -6.15 -16.35
C ALA A 19 -12.46 -5.05 -16.00
N PHE A 20 -11.38 -5.41 -15.31
CA PHE A 20 -10.37 -4.43 -14.91
C PHE A 20 -9.74 -3.70 -16.11
N ARG A 21 -9.62 -4.39 -17.26
CA ARG A 21 -9.12 -3.80 -18.51
C ARG A 21 -9.99 -2.66 -19.05
N ASP A 22 -11.26 -2.61 -18.68
CA ASP A 22 -12.21 -1.61 -19.17
C ASP A 22 -12.25 -0.36 -18.26
N VAL A 23 -11.55 -0.41 -17.11
CA VAL A 23 -11.48 0.71 -16.16
C VAL A 23 -10.26 1.56 -16.46
N ARG A 24 -10.50 2.85 -16.75
CA ARG A 24 -9.43 3.86 -16.75
C ARG A 24 -9.50 4.65 -15.46
N VAL A 25 -8.39 4.66 -14.71
CA VAL A 25 -8.28 5.44 -13.48
C VAL A 25 -8.03 6.91 -13.84
N PRO A 26 -8.94 7.85 -13.46
CA PRO A 26 -8.70 9.28 -13.66
C PRO A 26 -7.47 9.75 -12.88
N PHE A 27 -6.81 10.79 -13.37
CA PHE A 27 -5.64 11.39 -12.70
C PHE A 27 -4.49 10.41 -12.41
N TRP A 28 -4.29 9.40 -13.27
CA TRP A 28 -3.29 8.35 -13.04
C TRP A 28 -1.87 8.90 -12.81
N ALA A 29 -1.48 9.94 -13.52
CA ALA A 29 -0.17 10.56 -13.34
C ALA A 29 -0.04 11.23 -11.96
N GLU A 30 -1.09 11.89 -11.48
CA GLU A 30 -1.17 12.51 -10.16
C GLU A 30 -1.14 11.46 -9.05
N VAL A 31 -1.89 10.35 -9.22
CA VAL A 31 -1.91 9.20 -8.32
C VAL A 31 -0.49 8.66 -8.13
N ARG A 32 0.22 8.42 -9.24
CA ARG A 32 1.61 7.95 -9.19
C ARG A 32 2.51 8.93 -8.46
N ARG A 33 2.47 10.22 -8.80
CA ARG A 33 3.27 11.24 -8.13
C ARG A 33 2.97 11.32 -6.63
N LEU A 34 1.71 11.15 -6.23
CA LEU A 34 1.31 11.15 -4.82
C LEU A 34 1.93 9.96 -4.08
N VAL A 35 1.80 8.76 -4.63
CA VAL A 35 2.34 7.52 -4.04
C VAL A 35 3.87 7.53 -4.01
N GLU A 36 4.54 8.02 -5.07
CA GLU A 36 6.00 8.15 -5.11
C GLU A 36 6.52 9.09 -4.02
N ARG A 37 5.89 10.24 -3.81
CA ARG A 37 6.24 11.15 -2.70
C ARG A 37 5.97 10.52 -1.35
N ALA A 38 4.85 9.81 -1.20
CA ALA A 38 4.53 9.12 0.04
C ALA A 38 5.58 8.06 0.36
N ALA A 39 5.91 7.17 -0.59
CA ALA A 39 6.89 6.11 -0.39
C ALA A 39 8.24 6.60 0.15
N VAL A 40 8.73 7.76 -0.31
CA VAL A 40 9.96 8.37 0.21
C VAL A 40 9.86 8.73 1.70
N VAL A 41 8.71 9.25 2.14
CA VAL A 41 8.47 9.55 3.57
C VAL A 41 8.52 8.28 4.41
N PHE A 42 8.13 7.14 3.85
CA PHE A 42 8.07 5.85 4.54
C PHE A 42 9.32 4.98 4.41
N SER A 43 10.42 5.51 3.85
CA SER A 43 11.73 4.85 3.85
C SER A 43 12.19 4.49 5.27
N PRO A 44 12.76 3.28 5.52
CA PRO A 44 13.30 2.33 4.54
C PRO A 44 12.36 1.18 4.17
N LEU A 45 11.03 1.32 4.30
CA LEU A 45 10.12 0.29 3.80
C LEU A 45 10.33 0.07 2.30
N GLY A 46 10.58 -1.18 1.89
CA GLY A 46 10.85 -1.55 0.52
C GLY A 46 9.59 -1.56 -0.36
N THR A 47 8.47 -2.04 0.18
CA THR A 47 7.16 -2.02 -0.49
C THR A 47 6.04 -1.68 0.50
N ILE A 48 5.02 -0.99 0.00
CA ILE A 48 3.79 -0.65 0.72
C ILE A 48 2.63 -0.80 -0.26
N GLY A 49 1.56 -1.47 0.17
CA GLY A 49 0.30 -1.52 -0.56
C GLY A 49 -0.50 -0.26 -0.27
N TRP A 50 -0.86 0.49 -1.29
CA TRP A 50 -1.54 1.78 -1.10
C TRP A 50 -3.01 1.69 -1.50
N ASP A 51 -3.88 2.03 -0.55
CA ASP A 51 -5.29 2.30 -0.82
C ASP A 51 -5.48 3.80 -1.00
N LEU A 52 -6.10 4.18 -2.12
CA LEU A 52 -6.25 5.56 -2.53
C LEU A 52 -7.62 5.81 -3.15
N GLY A 53 -8.17 6.98 -2.85
CA GLY A 53 -9.41 7.48 -3.43
C GLY A 53 -9.10 8.51 -4.52
N VAL A 54 -9.80 8.44 -5.64
CA VAL A 54 -9.78 9.50 -6.67
C VAL A 54 -11.08 10.27 -6.58
N THR A 55 -10.98 11.56 -6.25
CA THR A 55 -12.12 12.48 -6.10
C THR A 55 -12.11 13.55 -7.19
N GLU A 56 -13.16 14.37 -7.25
CA GLU A 56 -13.21 15.54 -8.15
C GLU A 56 -12.08 16.56 -7.89
N ALA A 57 -11.60 16.64 -6.64
CA ALA A 57 -10.47 17.48 -6.26
C ALA A 57 -9.09 16.84 -6.53
N GLY A 58 -9.07 15.59 -6.99
CA GLY A 58 -7.85 14.81 -7.25
C GLY A 58 -7.68 13.62 -6.30
N PRO A 59 -6.51 12.93 -6.38
CA PRO A 59 -6.24 11.73 -5.61
C PRO A 59 -5.89 12.03 -4.15
N ALA A 60 -6.33 11.15 -3.25
CA ALA A 60 -6.05 11.19 -1.82
C ALA A 60 -5.64 9.80 -1.31
N LEU A 61 -4.67 9.76 -0.39
CA LEU A 61 -4.28 8.52 0.30
C LEU A 61 -5.32 8.18 1.36
N ILE A 62 -5.69 6.91 1.45
CA ILE A 62 -6.61 6.37 2.46
C ILE A 62 -5.82 5.53 3.47
N GLU A 63 -5.04 4.56 3.01
CA GLU A 63 -4.26 3.64 3.85
C GLU A 63 -2.95 3.23 3.17
N GLY A 64 -1.92 2.96 3.98
CA GLY A 64 -0.70 2.28 3.55
C GLY A 64 -0.54 0.97 4.33
N TYR A 65 -0.54 -0.16 3.62
CA TYR A 65 -0.49 -1.49 4.18
C TYR A 65 0.88 -2.14 3.96
N VAL A 66 1.62 -2.32 5.05
CA VAL A 66 2.98 -2.88 5.03
C VAL A 66 3.02 -4.41 4.88
N TRP A 67 1.88 -5.07 5.03
CA TRP A 67 1.71 -6.52 4.92
C TRP A 67 0.98 -6.93 3.64
N TRP A 68 1.22 -6.21 2.54
CA TRP A 68 0.69 -6.55 1.21
C TRP A 68 1.64 -7.51 0.46
N ASP A 69 1.18 -8.09 -0.65
CA ASP A 69 1.99 -8.98 -1.50
C ASP A 69 2.51 -8.20 -2.74
N PRO A 70 3.83 -8.02 -2.95
CA PRO A 70 4.94 -8.75 -2.34
C PRO A 70 5.28 -8.27 -0.94
N PRO A 71 5.52 -9.21 -0.02
CA PRO A 71 5.83 -8.89 1.36
C PRO A 71 7.14 -8.12 1.44
N ASN A 72 7.24 -7.25 2.45
CA ASN A 72 8.39 -6.37 2.64
C ASN A 72 9.64 -7.12 3.17
N ASP A 73 9.60 -8.46 3.22
CA ASP A 73 10.73 -9.33 3.57
C ASP A 73 11.38 -9.90 2.28
N LEU A 74 12.59 -9.43 1.96
CA LEU A 74 13.35 -9.87 0.78
C LEU A 74 13.80 -11.34 0.79
N ALA A 75 13.35 -12.15 1.76
CA ALA A 75 13.73 -13.55 1.89
C ALA A 75 12.55 -14.36 2.46
N SER A 76 11.82 -15.04 1.57
CA SER A 76 11.00 -16.23 1.84
C SER A 76 10.81 -16.62 3.32
N ALA A 77 9.77 -16.11 3.99
CA ALA A 77 9.26 -16.69 5.22
C ALA A 77 7.73 -16.54 5.28
N PRO A 78 6.98 -17.49 5.89
CA PRO A 78 5.54 -17.36 6.04
C PRO A 78 5.25 -16.10 6.87
N ALA A 79 4.25 -15.32 6.45
CA ALA A 79 3.83 -14.07 7.09
C ALA A 79 3.98 -14.14 8.62
N PRO A 80 4.96 -13.43 9.21
CA PRO A 80 5.19 -13.54 10.63
C PRO A 80 4.18 -12.63 11.31
N HIS A 81 3.14 -13.23 11.87
CA HIS A 81 2.72 -12.74 13.18
C HIS A 81 3.99 -12.71 14.04
N ARG A 82 4.40 -11.49 14.47
CA ARG A 82 5.41 -11.18 15.50
C ARG A 82 6.71 -10.55 14.98
N GLU A 83 6.73 -9.22 14.93
CA GLU A 83 7.71 -8.40 15.66
C GLU A 83 7.18 -6.97 15.86
N GLU A 84 6.29 -6.81 16.85
CA GLU A 84 5.67 -5.52 17.15
C GLU A 84 6.68 -4.43 17.55
N ALA A 85 7.89 -4.79 18.02
CA ALA A 85 8.89 -3.83 18.47
C ALA A 85 9.55 -3.09 17.30
N SER A 86 9.89 -3.80 16.23
CA SER A 86 10.47 -3.24 15.00
C SER A 86 9.43 -2.36 14.28
N MET A 87 8.17 -2.81 14.23
CA MET A 87 7.06 -2.03 13.69
C MET A 87 6.75 -0.78 14.53
N ARG A 88 6.72 -0.90 15.87
CA ARG A 88 6.53 0.27 16.75
C ARG A 88 7.64 1.29 16.59
N SER A 89 8.89 0.86 16.46
CA SER A 89 10.03 1.76 16.25
C SER A 89 9.94 2.50 14.91
N LEU A 90 9.51 1.80 13.86
CA LEU A 90 9.26 2.40 12.55
C LEU A 90 8.08 3.38 12.59
N LEU A 91 6.94 2.98 13.13
CA LEU A 91 5.76 3.85 13.28
C LEU A 91 6.08 5.11 14.08
N GLN A 92 6.81 4.98 15.18
CA GLN A 92 7.29 6.13 15.96
C GLN A 92 8.23 7.03 15.16
N SER A 93 9.07 6.47 14.28
CA SER A 93 9.93 7.27 13.39
C SER A 93 9.14 8.04 12.36
N LEU A 94 8.13 7.40 11.76
CA LEU A 94 7.24 8.01 10.78
C LEU A 94 6.39 9.11 11.41
N GLU A 95 5.85 8.89 12.61
CA GLU A 95 5.11 9.90 13.36
C GLU A 95 5.96 11.13 13.64
N ARG A 96 7.25 10.95 13.98
CA ARG A 96 8.19 12.07 14.16
C ARG A 96 8.42 12.85 12.86
N GLN A 97 8.61 12.15 11.74
CA GLN A 97 8.82 12.78 10.43
C GLN A 97 7.58 13.54 9.94
N VAL A 98 6.39 12.93 10.06
CA VAL A 98 5.13 13.58 9.70
C VAL A 98 4.86 14.81 10.57
N ARG A 99 5.19 14.76 11.86
CA ARG A 99 5.09 15.93 12.74
C ARG A 99 6.04 17.06 12.32
N ALA A 100 7.28 16.72 11.98
CA ALA A 100 8.27 17.70 11.52
C ALA A 100 7.85 18.42 10.23
N LEU A 101 7.23 17.69 9.30
CA LEU A 101 6.71 18.24 8.03
C LEU A 101 5.48 19.16 8.21
N ARG A 102 4.76 19.08 9.32
CA ARG A 102 3.60 19.95 9.62
C ARG A 102 3.99 21.24 10.37
N SER A 103 5.24 21.36 10.79
CA SER A 103 5.78 22.51 11.53
C SER A 103 6.65 23.45 10.68
N SER A 104 6.78 23.22 9.37
CA SER A 104 7.43 24.10 8.40
C SER A 104 6.45 24.65 7.39
#